data_AF-A0A401HRW8-F1
#
_entry.id   AF-A0A401HRW8-F1
#
_cell.length_a   1.000
_cell.length_b   1.000
_cell.length_c   1.000
_cell.angle_alpha   90.00
_cell.angle_beta   90.00
_cell.angle_gamma   90.00
#
_symmetry.space_group_name_H-M   'P 1'
#
loop_
_entity.id
_entity.type
_entity.pdbx_description
1 polymer ?
#
loop_
_entity_poly.entity_id
_entity_poly.type
_entity_poly.pdbx_seq_one_letter_code
_entity_poly.pdbx_strand_id
1 'polypeptide(L)'
;MEIKYIRFGKEGSNIDTGIAYMKGKNMMEYIWESFTYIFKDKNWKKKLVVGGVIGVIPILNISLLGYMADIITLIYEGKNNELPEFNIFSQFIKGLKISIVFFVYSILLFLLFCILFYILLTVILDIFSVTFNDDIFSVIIIVCFAISMLFMHIAFSHYIYTNKISSSFEFATLFRILKKIWVNILIFDIIYCIITGFLAIVIYIMAVLFFLTIILIPVAIWLWGAFYYYSCIVFGYFSGKVYLEGINKKSITMSPKVLPTNTVSNNSKDLDLLNSYLLEAKKLLPAALNDFQNNNLNDAIKKWDKSLEYYKKAEKIAKSMEDEELISSLNNKIKSVVHNILDAKIKLVSDKIEGIGYDKGNIERNKCH
;
A
#
# COMPACT_ATOMS: atom_id res chain seq x y z
N MET A 1 39.35 15.13 -14.54
CA MET A 1 39.27 13.84 -13.83
C MET A 1 37.80 13.60 -13.53
N GLU A 2 37.08 13.03 -14.49
CA GLU A 2 35.64 12.80 -14.41
C GLU A 2 35.35 11.61 -13.50
N ILE A 3 34.52 11.85 -12.48
CA ILE A 3 34.04 10.81 -11.57
C ILE A 3 32.90 10.09 -12.29
N LYS A 4 33.21 8.92 -12.85
CA LYS A 4 32.22 7.93 -13.30
C LYS A 4 31.37 7.51 -12.10
N TYR A 5 30.13 7.98 -12.06
CA TYR A 5 29.10 7.45 -11.17
C TYR A 5 28.88 5.97 -11.52
N ILE A 6 29.27 5.08 -10.61
CA ILE A 6 28.94 3.66 -10.70
C ILE A 6 27.43 3.53 -10.47
N ARG A 7 26.72 3.47 -11.59
CA ARG A 7 25.32 3.07 -11.73
C ARG A 7 25.21 1.60 -11.38
N PHE A 8 24.96 1.27 -10.11
CA PHE A 8 24.33 0.00 -9.75
C PHE A 8 22.81 0.11 -9.95
N GLY A 9 22.41 0.35 -11.20
CA GLY A 9 21.23 -0.26 -11.77
C GLY A 9 21.77 -1.38 -12.63
N LYS A 10 22.03 -2.54 -12.01
CA LYS A 10 22.48 -3.74 -12.74
C LYS A 10 21.38 -4.06 -13.76
N GLU A 11 21.73 -4.08 -15.04
CA GLU A 11 21.07 -4.94 -16.02
C GLU A 11 20.93 -6.32 -15.36
N GLY A 12 19.69 -6.70 -15.03
CA GLY A 12 19.37 -7.97 -14.37
C GLY A 12 18.59 -7.91 -13.04
N SER A 13 18.25 -6.74 -12.47
CA SER A 13 17.25 -6.71 -11.39
C SER A 13 15.84 -6.76 -12.00
N ASN A 14 15.13 -7.86 -11.78
CA ASN A 14 13.75 -8.13 -12.20
C ASN A 14 12.68 -7.21 -11.55
N ILE A 15 13.00 -5.94 -11.29
CA ILE A 15 12.07 -4.95 -10.72
C ILE A 15 10.85 -4.78 -11.61
N ASP A 16 11.05 -4.79 -12.93
CA ASP A 16 9.96 -4.78 -13.91
C ASP A 16 9.09 -6.03 -13.79
N THR A 17 9.65 -7.18 -13.42
CA THR A 17 8.90 -8.40 -13.10
C THR A 17 8.11 -8.25 -11.80
N GLY A 18 8.71 -7.65 -10.76
CA GLY A 18 8.04 -7.29 -9.51
C GLY A 18 6.86 -6.35 -9.75
N ILE A 19 7.05 -5.31 -10.57
CA ILE A 19 6.02 -4.34 -10.97
C ILE A 19 4.96 -4.99 -11.87
N ALA A 20 5.35 -5.85 -12.81
CA ALA A 20 4.42 -6.57 -13.68
C ALA A 20 3.49 -7.50 -12.89
N TYR A 21 4.02 -8.19 -11.86
CA TYR A 21 3.21 -9.00 -10.95
C TYR A 21 2.13 -8.17 -10.21
N MET A 22 2.37 -6.88 -9.98
CA MET A 22 1.42 -5.98 -9.32
C MET A 22 0.30 -5.51 -10.25
N LYS A 23 0.43 -5.70 -11.57
CA LYS A 23 -0.50 -5.13 -12.54
C LYS A 23 -1.81 -5.92 -12.56
N GLY A 24 -2.82 -5.40 -11.86
CA GLY A 24 -4.20 -5.93 -11.89
C GLY A 24 -4.71 -6.52 -10.57
N LYS A 25 -3.88 -6.59 -9.52
CA LYS A 25 -4.32 -6.98 -8.17
C LYS A 25 -4.91 -5.79 -7.41
N ASN A 26 -5.96 -6.06 -6.63
CA ASN A 26 -6.57 -5.05 -5.78
C ASN A 26 -5.84 -4.93 -4.42
N MET A 27 -6.07 -3.81 -3.74
CA MET A 27 -5.46 -3.49 -2.43
C MET A 27 -5.64 -4.61 -1.38
N MET A 28 -6.85 -5.15 -1.30
CA MET A 28 -7.20 -6.16 -0.29
C MET A 28 -6.45 -7.48 -0.52
N GLU A 29 -6.18 -7.81 -1.78
CA GLU A 29 -5.38 -8.98 -2.15
C GLU A 29 -3.95 -8.87 -1.60
N TYR A 30 -3.32 -7.69 -1.67
CA TYR A 30 -1.97 -7.49 -1.11
C TYR A 30 -1.93 -7.67 0.41
N ILE A 31 -2.91 -7.10 1.10
CA ILE A 31 -3.02 -7.22 2.56
C ILE A 31 -3.18 -8.70 2.93
N TRP A 32 -4.14 -9.39 2.31
CA TRP A 32 -4.39 -10.81 2.56
C TRP A 32 -3.18 -11.70 2.23
N GLU A 33 -2.52 -11.44 1.10
CA GLU A 33 -1.30 -12.15 0.72
C GLU A 33 -0.18 -11.97 1.75
N SER A 34 -0.10 -10.81 2.41
CA SER A 34 0.94 -10.54 3.42
C SER A 34 0.81 -11.49 4.62
N PHE A 35 -0.43 -11.73 5.10
CA PHE A 35 -0.69 -12.65 6.22
C PHE A 35 -0.56 -14.13 5.83
N THR A 36 -0.81 -14.46 4.56
CA THR A 36 -0.76 -15.84 4.06
C THR A 36 0.57 -16.21 3.41
N TYR A 37 1.47 -15.26 3.21
CA TYR A 37 2.74 -15.43 2.48
C TYR A 37 3.63 -16.53 3.09
N ILE A 38 3.69 -16.62 4.42
CA ILE A 38 4.47 -17.68 5.09
C ILE A 38 4.04 -19.09 4.64
N PHE A 39 2.76 -19.30 4.37
CA PHE A 39 2.20 -20.62 4.02
C PHE A 39 2.42 -21.00 2.54
N LYS A 40 2.94 -20.07 1.71
CA LYS A 40 3.24 -20.36 0.30
C LYS A 40 4.47 -21.24 0.13
N ASP A 41 5.39 -21.23 1.10
CA ASP A 41 6.62 -22.03 1.07
C ASP A 41 6.35 -23.46 1.57
N LYS A 42 6.79 -24.48 0.82
CA LYS A 42 6.61 -25.89 1.19
C LYS A 42 7.23 -26.24 2.56
N ASN A 43 8.31 -25.56 2.92
CA ASN A 43 9.08 -25.78 4.14
C ASN A 43 8.74 -24.77 5.24
N TRP A 44 7.59 -24.09 5.16
CA TRP A 44 7.20 -23.04 6.11
C TRP A 44 7.26 -23.48 7.58
N LYS A 45 6.87 -24.73 7.89
CA LYS A 45 6.93 -25.27 9.26
C LYS A 45 8.37 -25.30 9.80
N LYS A 46 9.30 -25.79 8.98
CA LYS A 46 10.73 -25.82 9.33
C LYS A 46 11.26 -24.39 9.53
N LYS A 47 10.89 -23.47 8.64
CA LYS A 47 11.31 -22.07 8.72
C LYS A 47 10.70 -21.33 9.93
N LEU A 48 9.46 -21.65 10.31
CA LEU A 48 8.80 -21.14 11.51
C LEU A 48 9.49 -21.61 12.79
N VAL A 49 9.87 -22.88 12.88
CA VAL A 49 10.63 -23.41 14.03
C VAL A 49 11.97 -22.70 14.18
N VAL A 50 12.75 -22.61 13.10
CA VAL A 50 14.06 -21.95 13.10
C VAL A 50 13.92 -20.45 13.39
N GLY A 51 12.99 -19.77 12.72
CA GLY A 51 12.70 -18.36 12.93
C GLY A 51 12.25 -18.07 14.37
N GLY A 52 11.45 -18.95 14.96
CA GLY A 52 11.04 -18.86 16.35
C GLY A 52 12.21 -18.96 17.33
N VAL A 53 13.14 -19.89 17.11
CA VAL A 53 14.36 -20.00 17.92
C VAL A 53 15.23 -18.75 17.80
N ILE A 54 15.45 -18.25 16.57
CA ILE A 54 16.22 -17.02 16.32
C ILE A 54 15.55 -15.81 17.00
N GLY A 55 14.22 -15.72 16.95
CA GLY A 55 13.46 -14.60 17.50
C GLY A 55 13.53 -14.48 19.02
N VAL A 56 13.80 -15.58 19.72
CA VAL A 56 13.97 -15.60 21.18
C VAL A 56 15.34 -15.09 21.60
N ILE A 57 16.39 -15.45 20.86
CA ILE A 57 17.77 -15.19 21.26
C ILE A 57 18.00 -13.67 21.15
N PRO A 58 18.23 -12.97 22.28
CA PRO A 58 18.48 -11.52 22.25
C PRO A 58 19.67 -11.20 21.35
N ILE A 59 19.65 -10.04 20.70
CA ILE A 59 20.64 -9.61 19.70
C ILE A 59 20.54 -10.41 18.41
N LEU A 60 20.53 -11.75 18.46
CA LEU A 60 20.39 -12.59 17.28
C LEU A 60 19.04 -12.38 16.56
N ASN A 61 18.00 -12.01 17.30
CA ASN A 61 16.69 -11.64 16.77
C ASN A 61 16.75 -10.49 15.74
N ILE A 62 17.78 -9.63 15.78
CA ILE A 62 18.05 -8.61 14.76
C ILE A 62 18.22 -9.25 13.36
N SER A 63 18.67 -10.49 13.29
CA SER A 63 18.75 -11.24 12.03
C SER A 63 17.38 -11.38 11.35
N LEU A 64 16.28 -11.38 12.09
CA LEU A 64 14.93 -11.43 11.52
C LEU A 64 14.53 -10.13 10.82
N LEU A 65 15.11 -8.98 11.21
CA LEU A 65 14.99 -7.74 10.45
C LEU A 65 15.77 -7.82 9.14
N GLY A 66 16.91 -8.52 9.12
CA GLY A 66 17.62 -8.83 7.87
C GLY A 66 16.87 -9.81 6.98
N TYR A 67 16.22 -10.80 7.59
CA TYR A 67 15.32 -11.72 6.89
C TYR A 67 14.15 -10.98 6.25
N MET A 68 13.58 -9.99 6.94
CA MET A 68 12.59 -9.05 6.37
C MET A 68 13.17 -8.30 5.17
N ALA A 69 14.44 -7.88 5.22
CA ALA A 69 15.10 -7.25 4.08
C ALA A 69 15.23 -8.17 2.86
N ASP A 70 15.52 -9.45 3.11
CA ASP A 70 15.60 -10.47 2.05
C ASP A 70 14.23 -10.71 1.42
N ILE A 71 13.14 -10.72 2.22
CA ILE A 71 11.78 -10.79 1.68
C ILE A 71 11.52 -9.62 0.73
N ILE A 72 11.77 -8.39 1.18
CA ILE A 72 11.57 -7.19 0.34
C ILE A 72 12.38 -7.30 -0.97
N THR A 73 13.60 -7.83 -0.89
CA THR A 73 14.44 -8.10 -2.07
C THR A 73 13.78 -9.12 -3.02
N LEU A 74 13.27 -10.24 -2.50
CA LEU A 74 12.54 -11.24 -3.30
C LEU A 74 11.29 -10.64 -3.96
N ILE A 75 10.57 -9.76 -3.27
CA ILE A 75 9.42 -9.04 -3.83
C ILE A 75 9.86 -8.17 -5.02
N TYR A 76 10.98 -7.46 -4.90
CA TYR A 76 11.54 -6.66 -5.99
C TYR A 76 11.99 -7.53 -7.17
N GLU A 77 12.42 -8.76 -6.92
CA GLU A 77 12.76 -9.74 -7.96
C GLU A 77 11.54 -10.46 -8.56
N GLY A 78 10.33 -10.21 -8.05
CA GLY A 78 9.10 -10.88 -8.47
C GLY A 78 8.92 -12.30 -7.91
N LYS A 79 9.78 -12.75 -6.98
CA LYS A 79 9.76 -14.08 -6.35
C LYS A 79 8.83 -14.12 -5.14
N ASN A 80 7.52 -14.00 -5.38
CA ASN A 80 6.52 -13.81 -4.32
C ASN A 80 5.99 -15.08 -3.63
N ASN A 81 6.54 -16.26 -3.99
CA ASN A 81 6.02 -17.56 -3.53
C ASN A 81 7.03 -18.36 -2.69
N GLU A 82 8.21 -17.81 -2.44
CA GLU A 82 9.29 -18.47 -1.73
C GLU A 82 9.69 -17.63 -0.53
N LEU A 83 10.02 -18.26 0.59
CA LEU A 83 10.63 -17.58 1.74
C LEU A 83 12.16 -17.59 1.60
N PRO A 84 12.89 -16.56 2.07
CA PRO A 84 14.35 -16.60 2.11
C PRO A 84 14.89 -17.82 2.86
N GLU A 85 16.08 -18.27 2.47
CA GLU A 85 16.84 -19.21 3.29
C GLU A 85 17.53 -18.47 4.44
N PHE A 86 17.75 -19.16 5.56
CA PHE A 86 18.44 -18.56 6.71
C PHE A 86 19.94 -18.48 6.44
N ASN A 87 20.45 -17.25 6.31
CA ASN A 87 21.87 -16.93 6.36
C ASN A 87 22.09 -15.94 7.50
N ILE A 88 22.22 -16.49 8.71
CA ILE A 88 22.21 -15.72 9.96
C ILE A 88 23.22 -14.58 9.92
N PHE A 89 24.45 -14.81 9.45
CA PHE A 89 25.48 -13.78 9.44
C PHE A 89 25.14 -12.63 8.49
N SER A 90 24.76 -12.93 7.24
CA SER A 90 24.38 -11.89 6.27
C SER A 90 23.13 -11.13 6.72
N GLN A 91 22.14 -11.86 7.24
CA GLN A 91 20.88 -11.30 7.73
C GLN A 91 21.11 -10.45 8.98
N PHE A 92 21.99 -10.85 9.89
CA PHE A 92 22.36 -10.03 11.04
C PHE A 92 22.91 -8.66 10.62
N ILE A 93 23.83 -8.63 9.65
CA ILE A 93 24.39 -7.36 9.14
C ILE A 93 23.33 -6.48 8.47
N LYS A 94 22.44 -7.06 7.65
CA LYS A 94 21.31 -6.31 7.06
C LYS A 94 20.34 -5.81 8.12
N GLY A 95 20.06 -6.65 9.12
CA GLY A 95 19.20 -6.35 10.25
C GLY A 95 19.75 -5.20 11.09
N LEU A 96 21.05 -5.20 11.38
CA LEU A 96 21.71 -4.11 12.12
C LEU A 96 21.54 -2.77 11.42
N LYS A 97 21.64 -2.73 10.09
CA LYS A 97 21.40 -1.51 9.29
C LYS A 97 19.96 -1.02 9.43
N ILE A 98 18.97 -1.93 9.38
CA ILE A 98 17.56 -1.61 9.58
C ILE A 98 17.29 -1.16 11.03
N SER A 99 17.92 -1.80 12.01
CA SER A 99 17.83 -1.41 13.43
C SER A 99 18.35 0.00 13.67
N ILE A 100 19.43 0.42 12.98
CA ILE A 100 19.92 1.80 13.04
C ILE A 100 18.85 2.78 12.54
N VAL A 101 18.24 2.49 11.38
CA VAL A 101 17.14 3.32 10.85
C VAL A 101 15.98 3.38 11.85
N PHE A 102 15.55 2.23 12.37
CA PHE A 102 14.51 2.15 13.39
C PHE A 102 14.85 3.03 14.60
N PHE A 103 16.06 2.90 15.14
CA PHE A 103 16.49 3.64 16.33
C PHE A 103 16.49 5.16 16.11
N VAL A 104 16.94 5.64 14.94
CA VAL A 104 16.88 7.08 14.62
C VAL A 104 15.44 7.59 14.58
N TYR A 105 14.52 6.84 13.95
CA TYR A 105 13.10 7.19 13.91
C TYR A 105 12.44 7.10 15.30
N SER A 106 12.84 6.12 16.12
CA SER A 106 12.36 5.97 17.50
C SER A 106 12.85 7.07 18.42
N ILE A 107 14.10 7.55 18.28
CA ILE A 107 14.60 8.70 19.06
C ILE A 107 13.75 9.93 18.81
N LEU A 108 13.38 10.20 17.55
CA LEU A 108 12.56 11.37 17.22
C LEU A 108 11.18 11.30 17.90
N LEU A 109 10.56 10.12 17.89
CA LEU A 109 9.33 9.86 18.63
C LEU A 109 9.51 9.98 20.15
N PHE A 110 10.62 9.46 20.68
CA PHE A 110 10.92 9.48 22.11
C PHE A 110 11.15 10.90 22.62
N LEU A 111 11.87 11.74 21.88
CA LEU A 111 12.05 13.16 22.22
C LEU A 111 10.72 13.90 22.25
N LEU A 112 9.86 13.66 21.27
CA LEU A 112 8.51 14.22 21.26
C LEU A 112 7.69 13.76 22.47
N PHE A 113 7.76 12.47 22.78
CA PHE A 113 7.12 11.91 23.98
C PHE A 113 7.65 12.57 25.27
N CYS A 114 8.97 12.77 25.41
CA CYS A 114 9.56 13.45 26.56
C CYS A 114 9.09 14.90 26.68
N ILE A 115 9.00 15.64 25.57
CA ILE A 115 8.50 17.03 25.56
C ILE A 115 7.03 17.07 26.01
N LEU A 116 6.19 16.20 25.46
CA LEU A 116 4.78 16.13 25.81
C LEU A 116 4.57 15.66 27.26
N PHE A 117 5.37 14.70 27.72
CA PHE A 117 5.35 14.23 29.10
C PHE A 117 5.79 15.32 30.08
N TYR A 118 6.82 16.11 29.73
CA TYR A 118 7.24 17.25 30.53
C TYR A 118 6.12 18.29 30.65
N ILE A 119 5.44 18.63 29.55
CA ILE A 119 4.30 19.55 29.58
C ILE A 119 3.19 19.01 30.50
N LEU A 120 2.82 17.74 30.35
CA LEU A 120 1.85 17.08 31.22
C LEU A 120 2.24 17.17 32.71
N LEU A 121 3.51 16.88 33.03
CA LEU A 121 4.01 16.96 34.40
C LEU A 121 3.91 18.38 34.97
N THR A 122 4.21 19.40 34.17
CA THR A 122 4.11 20.81 34.62
C THR A 122 2.67 21.27 34.85
N VAL A 123 1.70 20.70 34.14
CA VAL A 123 0.26 20.94 34.34
C VAL A 123 -0.22 20.27 35.62
N ILE A 124 0.16 19.01 35.87
CA ILE A 124 -0.20 18.27 37.09
C ILE A 124 0.35 18.97 38.35
N LEU A 125 1.55 19.54 38.26
CA LEU A 125 2.20 20.24 39.38
C LEU A 125 1.79 21.71 39.50
N ASP A 126 0.86 22.19 38.68
CA ASP A 126 0.32 23.55 38.68
C ASP A 126 1.40 24.66 38.59
N ILE A 127 2.55 24.33 37.98
CA ILE A 127 3.71 25.23 37.86
C ILE A 127 3.43 26.33 36.83
N PHE A 128 2.65 26.01 35.81
CA PHE A 128 2.12 26.95 34.83
C PHE A 128 0.60 26.81 34.91
N SER A 129 -0.09 27.91 35.23
CA SER A 129 -1.56 28.00 35.31
C SER A 129 -2.20 27.84 33.93
N VAL A 130 -1.98 26.69 33.29
CA VAL A 130 -2.45 26.35 31.95
C VAL A 130 -3.26 25.08 32.09
N THR A 131 -4.58 25.22 32.05
CA THR A 131 -5.51 24.10 32.07
C THR A 131 -5.47 23.42 30.71
N PHE A 132 -4.73 22.32 30.60
CA PHE A 132 -4.76 21.45 29.44
C PHE A 132 -5.70 20.26 29.71
N ASN A 133 -6.50 19.90 28.70
CA ASN A 133 -7.27 18.65 28.75
C ASN A 133 -6.33 17.47 28.46
N ASP A 134 -6.17 16.57 29.43
CA ASP A 134 -5.33 15.35 29.33
C ASP A 134 -5.63 14.51 28.09
N ASP A 135 -6.89 14.53 27.62
CA ASP A 135 -7.34 13.83 26.43
C ASP A 135 -6.62 14.28 25.14
N ILE A 136 -6.31 15.58 25.00
CA ILE A 136 -5.68 16.12 23.78
C ILE A 136 -4.23 15.62 23.65
N PHE A 137 -3.51 15.46 24.77
CA PHE A 137 -2.13 14.97 24.76
C PHE A 137 -2.04 13.52 24.28
N SER A 138 -2.93 12.67 24.79
CA SER A 138 -2.98 11.27 24.39
C SER A 138 -3.22 11.13 22.88
N VAL A 139 -4.13 11.95 22.33
CA VAL A 139 -4.44 11.98 20.89
C VAL A 139 -3.22 12.40 20.06
N ILE A 140 -2.50 13.46 20.47
CA ILE A 140 -1.30 13.92 19.75
C ILE A 140 -0.24 12.82 19.69
N ILE A 141 0.02 12.13 20.81
CA ILE A 141 1.00 11.04 20.86
C ILE A 141 0.61 9.91 19.90
N ILE A 142 -0.67 9.50 19.94
CA ILE A 142 -1.19 8.44 19.06
C ILE A 142 -1.05 8.83 17.58
N VAL A 143 -1.38 10.08 17.22
CA VAL A 143 -1.25 10.58 15.85
C VAL A 143 0.22 10.60 15.40
N CYS A 144 1.14 11.05 16.24
CA CYS A 144 2.56 11.07 15.92
C CYS A 144 3.15 9.66 15.76
N PHE A 145 2.74 8.74 16.63
CA PHE A 145 3.12 7.33 16.51
C PHE A 145 2.61 6.73 15.20
N ALA A 146 1.32 6.94 14.87
CA ALA A 146 0.73 6.48 13.62
C ALA A 146 1.46 7.05 12.39
N ILE A 147 1.78 8.34 12.38
CA ILE A 147 2.53 8.96 11.28
C ILE A 147 3.92 8.33 11.14
N SER A 148 4.63 8.08 12.24
CA SER A 148 5.95 7.45 12.17
C SER A 148 5.89 6.03 11.61
N MET A 149 4.89 5.24 12.01
CA MET A 149 4.65 3.90 11.46
C MET A 149 4.43 3.94 9.94
N LEU A 150 3.66 4.91 9.44
CA LEU A 150 3.45 5.09 7.99
C LEU A 150 4.77 5.34 7.23
N PHE A 151 5.68 6.12 7.81
CA PHE A 151 6.98 6.40 7.20
C PHE A 151 7.91 5.18 7.22
N MET A 152 7.82 4.33 8.25
CA MET A 152 8.73 3.20 8.44
C MET A 152 8.62 2.15 7.33
N HIS A 153 7.40 1.87 6.87
CA HIS A 153 7.16 0.99 5.70
C HIS A 153 7.98 1.42 4.48
N ILE A 154 7.99 2.73 4.20
CA ILE A 154 8.65 3.29 3.01
C ILE A 154 10.15 3.43 3.26
N ALA A 155 10.56 3.86 4.45
CA ALA A 155 11.96 4.06 4.80
C ALA A 155 12.78 2.78 4.66
N PHE A 156 12.26 1.63 5.12
CA PHE A 156 12.93 0.33 4.99
C PHE A 156 13.00 -0.13 3.54
N SER A 157 11.85 -0.12 2.85
CA SER A 157 11.76 -0.52 1.45
C SER A 157 12.63 0.34 0.54
N HIS A 158 12.69 1.65 0.78
CA HIS A 158 13.52 2.58 0.02
C HIS A 158 15.01 2.34 0.27
N TYR A 159 15.43 2.10 1.51
CA TYR A 159 16.81 1.70 1.80
C TYR A 159 17.21 0.42 1.08
N ILE A 160 16.35 -0.59 1.05
CA ILE A 160 16.64 -1.87 0.38
C ILE A 160 16.70 -1.65 -1.14
N TYR A 161 15.84 -0.79 -1.67
CA TYR A 161 15.82 -0.44 -3.08
C TYR A 161 17.10 0.31 -3.54
N THR A 162 17.59 1.27 -2.76
CA THR A 162 18.78 2.06 -3.09
C THR A 162 20.09 1.43 -2.61
N ASN A 163 19.99 0.48 -1.68
CA ASN A 163 21.09 -0.11 -0.90
C ASN A 163 21.94 0.93 -0.13
N LYS A 164 21.35 2.06 0.25
CA LYS A 164 22.01 3.15 1.00
C LYS A 164 21.24 3.49 2.26
N ILE A 165 21.84 3.35 3.43
CA ILE A 165 21.18 3.66 4.71
C ILE A 165 20.73 5.13 4.76
N SER A 166 21.53 6.03 4.19
CA SER A 166 21.20 7.46 4.12
C SER A 166 19.89 7.74 3.38
N SER A 167 19.47 6.89 2.43
CA SER A 167 18.24 7.12 1.69
C SER A 167 16.99 6.96 2.56
N SER A 168 17.07 6.20 3.65
CA SER A 168 15.98 6.13 4.64
C SER A 168 15.68 7.48 5.30
N PHE A 169 16.53 8.50 5.12
CA PHE A 169 16.32 9.86 5.65
C PHE A 169 16.02 10.89 4.55
N GLU A 170 15.79 10.46 3.32
CA GLU A 170 15.36 11.34 2.22
C GLU A 170 13.87 11.69 2.35
N PHE A 171 13.50 12.41 3.40
CA PHE A 171 12.10 12.66 3.78
C PHE A 171 11.25 13.25 2.64
N ALA A 172 11.83 14.08 1.77
CA ALA A 172 11.13 14.62 0.60
C ALA A 172 10.73 13.50 -0.39
N THR A 173 11.63 12.57 -0.67
CA THR A 173 11.37 11.39 -1.52
C THR A 173 10.37 10.47 -0.85
N LEU A 174 10.56 10.16 0.43
CA LEU A 174 9.68 9.28 1.20
C LEU A 174 8.26 9.83 1.29
N PHE A 175 8.11 11.12 1.58
CA PHE A 175 6.80 11.78 1.64
C PHE A 175 6.10 11.81 0.27
N ARG A 176 6.85 12.03 -0.82
CA ARG A 176 6.30 11.97 -2.18
C ARG A 176 5.77 10.57 -2.54
N ILE A 177 6.45 9.52 -2.09
CA ILE A 177 5.98 8.14 -2.25
C ILE A 177 4.76 7.92 -1.35
N LEU A 178 4.87 8.26 -0.06
CA LEU A 178 3.81 8.11 0.96
C LEU A 178 2.50 8.73 0.50
N LYS A 179 2.51 9.97 0.00
CA LYS A 179 1.31 10.68 -0.47
C LYS A 179 0.49 9.90 -1.51
N LYS A 180 1.11 8.99 -2.27
CA LYS A 180 0.43 8.19 -3.31
C LYS A 180 -0.23 6.92 -2.77
N ILE A 181 0.23 6.43 -1.62
CA ILE A 181 -0.10 5.11 -1.05
C ILE A 181 -0.45 5.16 0.45
N TRP A 182 -0.57 6.34 1.06
CA TRP A 182 -0.76 6.47 2.51
C TRP A 182 -2.02 5.77 3.01
N VAL A 183 -3.12 5.84 2.24
CA VAL A 183 -4.37 5.12 2.55
C VAL A 183 -4.14 3.61 2.59
N ASN A 184 -3.31 3.10 1.66
CA ASN A 184 -3.01 1.68 1.55
C ASN A 184 -2.26 1.21 2.80
N ILE A 185 -1.22 1.95 3.20
CA ILE A 185 -0.43 1.65 4.40
C ILE A 185 -1.31 1.77 5.65
N LEU A 186 -2.15 2.80 5.76
CA LEU A 186 -3.03 3.02 6.90
C LEU A 186 -4.05 1.87 7.09
N ILE A 187 -4.68 1.40 6.01
CA ILE A 187 -5.62 0.26 6.08
C ILE A 187 -4.88 -1.01 6.54
N PHE A 188 -3.68 -1.25 6.00
CA PHE A 188 -2.86 -2.37 6.45
C PHE A 188 -2.50 -2.26 7.93
N ASP A 189 -2.05 -1.09 8.40
CA ASP A 189 -1.65 -0.89 9.79
C ASP A 189 -2.81 -1.12 10.76
N ILE A 190 -4.02 -0.70 10.41
CA ILE A 190 -5.23 -0.96 11.22
C ILE A 190 -5.50 -2.46 11.29
N ILE A 191 -5.53 -3.15 10.15
CA ILE A 191 -5.79 -4.61 10.10
C ILE A 191 -4.68 -5.38 10.81
N TYR A 192 -3.43 -5.00 10.59
CA TYR A 192 -2.26 -5.57 11.22
C TYR A 192 -2.31 -5.39 12.73
N CYS A 193 -2.65 -4.19 13.22
CA CYS A 193 -2.83 -3.92 14.66
C CYS A 193 -3.92 -4.80 15.28
N ILE A 194 -5.08 -4.94 14.63
CA ILE A 194 -6.18 -5.79 15.11
C ILE A 194 -5.76 -7.26 15.18
N ILE A 195 -5.20 -7.79 14.08
CA ILE A 195 -4.82 -9.21 13.98
C ILE A 195 -3.68 -9.54 14.94
N THR A 196 -2.62 -8.73 14.93
CA THR A 196 -1.46 -8.96 15.80
C THR A 196 -1.76 -8.68 17.26
N GLY A 197 -2.62 -7.72 17.57
CA GLY A 197 -3.11 -7.46 18.92
C GLY A 197 -3.90 -8.64 19.48
N PHE A 198 -4.86 -9.17 18.70
CA PHE A 198 -5.59 -10.39 19.08
C PHE A 198 -4.64 -11.58 19.26
N LEU A 199 -3.72 -11.81 18.32
CA LEU A 199 -2.76 -12.90 18.40
C LEU A 199 -1.81 -12.76 19.60
N ALA A 200 -1.38 -11.54 19.92
CA ALA A 200 -0.54 -11.26 21.09
C ALA A 200 -1.29 -11.56 22.40
N ILE A 201 -2.58 -11.22 22.50
CA ILE A 201 -3.41 -11.56 23.67
C ILE A 201 -3.50 -13.09 23.83
N VAL A 202 -3.77 -13.82 22.74
CA VAL A 202 -3.84 -15.29 22.76
C VAL A 202 -2.52 -15.91 23.20
N ILE A 203 -1.40 -15.44 22.62
CA ILE A 203 -0.05 -15.91 22.98
C ILE A 203 0.27 -15.58 24.43
N TYR A 204 -0.12 -14.39 24.92
CA TYR A 204 0.08 -13.99 26.30
C TYR A 204 -0.69 -14.90 27.26
N ILE A 205 -1.98 -15.16 27.00
CA ILE A 205 -2.79 -16.09 27.81
C ILE A 205 -2.16 -17.49 27.81
N MET A 206 -1.77 -18.01 26.64
CA MET A 206 -1.08 -19.30 26.53
C MET A 206 0.24 -19.31 27.30
N ALA A 207 1.03 -18.25 27.21
CA ALA A 207 2.29 -18.13 27.93
C ALA A 207 2.05 -18.17 29.44
N VAL A 208 1.07 -17.42 29.97
CA VAL A 208 0.71 -17.45 31.40
C VAL A 208 0.30 -18.85 31.85
N LEU A 209 -0.53 -19.55 31.07
CA LEU A 209 -0.91 -20.94 31.37
C LEU A 209 0.30 -21.88 31.38
N PHE A 210 1.24 -21.69 30.46
CA PHE A 210 2.46 -22.48 30.39
C PHE A 210 3.47 -22.12 31.48
N PHE A 211 3.50 -20.87 31.95
CA PHE A 211 4.34 -20.45 33.08
C PHE A 211 3.94 -21.10 34.39
N LEU A 212 2.67 -21.50 34.56
CA LEU A 212 2.23 -22.31 35.71
C LEU A 212 2.89 -23.70 35.75
N THR A 213 3.49 -24.15 34.64
CA THR A 213 4.15 -25.44 34.50
C THR A 213 5.60 -25.26 34.05
N ILE A 214 6.57 -25.54 34.92
CA ILE A 214 8.01 -25.34 34.65
C ILE A 214 8.46 -25.95 33.30
N ILE A 215 7.87 -27.10 32.92
CA ILE A 215 8.20 -27.84 31.69
C ILE A 215 7.81 -27.09 30.41
N LEU A 216 6.79 -26.22 30.43
CA LEU A 216 6.28 -25.52 29.23
C LEU A 216 6.84 -24.11 29.04
N ILE A 217 7.67 -23.62 29.96
CA ILE A 217 8.34 -22.32 29.84
C ILE A 217 9.12 -22.17 28.51
N PRO A 218 9.91 -23.17 28.04
CA PRO A 218 10.61 -23.05 26.76
C PRO A 218 9.66 -22.88 25.56
N VAL A 219 8.47 -23.49 25.62
CA VAL A 219 7.45 -23.37 24.58
C VAL A 219 6.87 -21.95 24.57
N ALA A 220 6.55 -21.39 25.74
CA ALA A 220 6.05 -20.03 25.87
C ALA A 220 7.05 -18.99 25.31
N ILE A 221 8.34 -19.18 25.61
CA ILE A 221 9.41 -18.33 25.10
C ILE A 221 9.51 -18.48 23.57
N TRP A 222 9.53 -19.71 23.04
CA TRP A 222 9.57 -19.95 21.60
C TRP A 222 8.38 -19.34 20.85
N LEU A 223 7.17 -19.38 21.42
CA LEU A 223 5.97 -18.76 20.83
C LEU A 223 6.15 -17.25 20.62
N TRP A 224 6.80 -16.55 21.56
CA TRP A 224 7.14 -15.13 21.40
C TRP A 224 8.10 -14.89 20.23
N GLY A 225 9.16 -15.70 20.11
CA GLY A 225 10.07 -15.61 18.97
C GLY A 225 9.40 -15.94 17.65
N ALA A 226 8.51 -16.94 17.63
CA ALA A 226 7.76 -17.32 16.43
C ALA A 226 6.79 -16.22 15.98
N PHE A 227 6.15 -15.53 16.93
CA PHE A 227 5.31 -14.37 16.66
C PHE A 227 6.10 -13.19 16.09
N TYR A 228 7.29 -12.91 16.65
CA TYR A 228 8.17 -11.88 16.11
C TYR A 228 8.62 -12.21 14.68
N TYR A 229 9.01 -13.46 14.42
CA TYR A 229 9.35 -13.93 13.08
C TYR A 229 8.19 -13.78 12.08
N TYR A 230 6.99 -14.21 12.46
CA TYR A 230 5.78 -14.04 11.63
C TYR A 230 5.52 -12.56 11.33
N SER A 231 5.63 -11.70 12.34
CA SER A 231 5.47 -10.25 12.21
C SER A 231 6.45 -9.64 11.19
N CYS A 232 7.73 -10.02 11.25
CA CYS A 232 8.74 -9.61 10.26
C CYS A 232 8.39 -10.05 8.83
N ILE A 233 7.82 -11.25 8.65
CA ILE A 233 7.40 -11.76 7.34
C ILE A 233 6.28 -10.90 6.76
N VAL A 234 5.20 -10.73 7.54
CA VAL A 234 4.01 -9.98 7.11
C VAL A 234 4.38 -8.53 6.79
N PHE A 235 5.15 -7.89 7.68
CA PHE A 235 5.60 -6.52 7.51
C PHE A 235 6.51 -6.37 6.28
N GLY A 236 7.47 -7.27 6.09
CA GLY A 236 8.39 -7.24 4.94
C GLY A 236 7.68 -7.41 3.61
N TYR A 237 6.78 -8.40 3.51
CA TYR A 237 6.02 -8.65 2.29
C TYR A 237 5.19 -7.42 1.90
N PHE A 238 4.41 -6.88 2.84
CA PHE A 238 3.57 -5.72 2.59
C PHE A 238 4.41 -4.49 2.22
N SER A 239 5.47 -4.21 2.99
CA SER A 239 6.33 -3.04 2.78
C SER A 239 6.99 -3.06 1.40
N GLY A 240 7.46 -4.21 0.93
CA GLY A 240 8.03 -4.34 -0.42
C GLY A 240 6.98 -4.09 -1.51
N LYS A 241 5.78 -4.68 -1.36
CA LYS A 241 4.67 -4.54 -2.32
C LYS A 241 4.18 -3.11 -2.42
N VAL A 242 3.87 -2.48 -1.29
CA VAL A 242 3.30 -1.13 -1.25
C VAL A 242 4.32 -0.09 -1.74
N TYR A 243 5.60 -0.32 -1.50
CA TYR A 243 6.66 0.54 -2.04
C TYR A 243 6.76 0.44 -3.57
N LEU A 244 6.73 -0.77 -4.15
CA LEU A 244 6.68 -0.95 -5.61
C LEU A 244 5.46 -0.25 -6.22
N GLU A 245 4.30 -0.32 -5.55
CA GLU A 245 3.12 0.44 -5.96
C GLU A 245 3.38 1.95 -5.93
N GLY A 246 3.97 2.48 -4.86
CA GLY A 246 4.23 3.91 -4.69
C GLY A 246 5.24 4.50 -5.69
N ILE A 247 6.26 3.74 -6.09
CA ILE A 247 7.20 4.17 -7.13
C ILE A 247 6.61 4.03 -8.54
N ASN A 248 5.77 3.02 -8.78
CA ASN A 248 5.12 2.77 -10.08
C ASN A 248 3.94 3.73 -10.35
N LYS A 249 3.23 4.14 -9.30
CA LYS A 249 2.16 5.13 -9.40
C LYS A 249 2.80 6.47 -9.78
N LYS A 250 2.71 6.89 -11.05
CA LYS A 250 3.17 8.23 -11.47
C LYS A 250 2.62 9.27 -10.51
N SER A 251 3.47 10.20 -10.06
CA SER A 251 3.06 11.26 -9.16
C SER A 251 1.85 11.98 -9.73
N ILE A 252 0.81 12.13 -8.91
CA ILE A 252 -0.13 13.23 -9.07
C ILE A 252 0.74 14.48 -8.89
N THR A 253 1.24 15.02 -10.00
CA THR A 253 1.80 16.36 -10.05
C THR A 253 0.66 17.28 -9.67
N MET A 254 0.65 17.70 -8.39
CA MET A 254 0.22 19.05 -8.11
C MET A 254 1.12 19.94 -8.96
N SER A 255 0.50 20.53 -9.97
CA SER A 255 1.05 21.48 -10.94
C SER A 255 2.28 22.23 -10.39
N PRO A 256 3.48 22.06 -11.00
CA PRO A 256 4.49 23.09 -10.89
C PRO A 256 3.95 24.30 -11.65
N LYS A 257 3.63 25.36 -10.91
CA LYS A 257 3.41 26.69 -11.47
C LYS A 257 4.71 27.13 -12.15
N VAL A 258 4.81 26.92 -13.46
CA VAL A 258 5.80 27.58 -14.32
C VAL A 258 5.14 27.91 -15.66
N LEU A 259 4.80 29.19 -15.83
CA LEU A 259 4.89 29.89 -17.11
C LEU A 259 6.20 30.70 -17.08
N PRO A 260 6.75 31.15 -18.22
CA PRO A 260 6.74 30.59 -19.58
C PRO A 260 8.17 30.59 -20.19
N THR A 261 8.37 29.93 -21.35
CA THR A 261 9.07 30.55 -22.51
C THR A 261 9.04 29.66 -23.76
N ASN A 262 8.33 30.17 -24.77
CA ASN A 262 8.54 30.11 -26.22
C ASN A 262 8.87 28.79 -26.95
N THR A 263 7.91 28.32 -27.75
CA THR A 263 8.08 28.04 -29.20
C THR A 263 6.71 27.92 -29.92
N VAL A 264 6.40 28.94 -30.72
CA VAL A 264 5.79 28.91 -32.07
C VAL A 264 4.51 28.04 -32.33
N SER A 265 3.36 28.73 -32.23
CA SER A 265 2.35 28.94 -33.28
C SER A 265 1.37 27.85 -33.77
N ASN A 266 1.48 26.56 -33.42
CA ASN A 266 0.41 25.57 -33.77
C ASN A 266 -0.28 24.91 -32.57
N ASN A 267 0.36 24.88 -31.40
CA ASN A 267 -0.10 24.09 -30.26
C ASN A 267 -1.27 24.71 -29.45
N SER A 268 -1.61 25.99 -29.62
CA SER A 268 -2.63 26.63 -28.77
C SER A 268 -4.05 26.14 -29.08
N LYS A 269 -4.39 26.00 -30.38
CA LYS A 269 -5.73 25.55 -30.80
C LYS A 269 -5.99 24.09 -30.47
N ASP A 270 -4.98 23.22 -30.67
CA ASP A 270 -5.08 21.81 -30.33
C ASP A 270 -5.17 21.61 -28.81
N LEU A 271 -4.47 22.43 -28.04
CA LEU A 271 -4.56 22.44 -26.58
C LEU A 271 -5.94 22.93 -26.08
N ASP A 272 -6.49 23.99 -26.69
CA ASP A 272 -7.84 24.49 -26.38
C ASP A 272 -8.92 23.44 -26.71
N LEU A 273 -8.78 22.78 -27.86
CA LEU A 273 -9.69 21.73 -28.32
C LEU A 273 -9.60 20.48 -27.44
N LEU A 274 -8.39 20.08 -27.05
CA LEU A 274 -8.13 19.00 -26.10
C LEU A 274 -8.80 19.29 -24.74
N ASN A 275 -8.62 20.51 -24.22
CA ASN A 275 -9.20 20.92 -22.95
C ASN A 275 -10.74 20.94 -23.01
N SER A 276 -11.31 21.39 -24.12
CA SER A 276 -12.76 21.34 -24.36
C SER A 276 -13.31 19.90 -24.31
N TYR A 277 -12.68 18.96 -25.01
CA TYR A 277 -13.10 17.55 -24.99
C TYR A 277 -12.95 16.92 -23.61
N LEU A 278 -11.86 17.20 -22.90
CA LEU A 278 -11.65 16.70 -21.54
C LEU A 278 -12.69 17.24 -20.55
N LEU A 279 -13.10 18.50 -20.71
CA LEU A 279 -14.10 19.13 -19.86
C LEU A 279 -15.48 18.49 -20.09
N GLU A 280 -15.90 18.36 -21.35
CA GLU A 280 -17.17 17.73 -21.72
C GLU A 280 -17.22 16.26 -21.29
N ALA A 281 -16.14 15.51 -21.48
CA ALA A 281 -16.04 14.12 -21.03
C ALA A 281 -16.24 13.99 -19.52
N LYS A 282 -15.58 14.85 -18.73
CA LYS A 282 -15.66 14.85 -17.26
C LYS A 282 -17.04 15.26 -16.75
N LYS A 283 -17.71 16.20 -17.43
CA LYS A 283 -19.06 16.67 -17.06
C LYS A 283 -20.11 15.55 -17.14
N LEU A 284 -19.95 14.63 -18.08
CA LEU A 284 -20.89 13.53 -18.31
C LEU A 284 -20.75 12.38 -17.30
N LEU A 285 -19.58 12.19 -16.67
CA LEU A 285 -19.33 11.04 -15.80
C LEU A 285 -20.19 11.03 -14.52
N PRO A 286 -20.34 12.13 -13.76
CA PRO A 286 -21.19 12.14 -12.57
C PRO A 286 -22.67 11.92 -12.89
N ALA A 287 -23.14 12.52 -14.00
CA ALA A 287 -24.53 12.35 -14.44
C ALA A 287 -24.81 10.89 -14.84
N ALA A 288 -23.90 10.25 -15.56
CA ALA A 288 -24.02 8.84 -15.92
C ALA A 288 -24.01 7.92 -14.69
N LEU A 289 -23.17 8.22 -13.70
CA LEU A 289 -23.13 7.46 -12.45
C LEU A 289 -24.44 7.59 -11.66
N ASN A 290 -24.99 8.80 -11.58
CA ASN A 290 -26.27 9.03 -10.93
C ASN A 290 -27.42 8.27 -11.62
N ASP A 291 -27.45 8.25 -12.95
CA ASP A 291 -28.44 7.48 -13.69
C ASP A 291 -28.29 5.97 -13.45
N PHE A 292 -27.05 5.46 -13.40
CA PHE A 292 -26.79 4.06 -13.11
C PHE A 292 -27.28 3.65 -11.71
N GLN A 293 -27.03 4.51 -10.71
CA GLN A 293 -27.47 4.30 -9.33
C GLN A 293 -29.00 4.31 -9.20
N ASN A 294 -29.68 5.15 -9.98
CA ASN A 294 -31.14 5.24 -10.02
C ASN A 294 -31.80 4.22 -10.97
N ASN A 295 -31.06 3.19 -11.40
CA ASN A 295 -31.50 2.15 -12.35
C ASN A 295 -31.94 2.65 -13.75
N ASN A 296 -31.59 3.89 -14.12
CA ASN A 296 -31.82 4.45 -15.45
C ASN A 296 -30.69 4.01 -16.41
N LEU A 297 -30.55 2.70 -16.62
CA LEU A 297 -29.38 2.09 -17.28
C LEU A 297 -29.16 2.57 -18.72
N ASN A 298 -30.24 2.79 -19.48
CA ASN A 298 -30.13 3.30 -20.85
C ASN A 298 -29.55 4.72 -20.91
N ASP A 299 -29.96 5.58 -19.98
CA ASP A 299 -29.48 6.96 -19.89
C ASP A 299 -28.03 7.03 -19.39
N ALA A 300 -27.67 6.15 -18.46
CA ALA A 300 -26.30 5.97 -17.99
C ALA A 300 -25.37 5.55 -19.13
N ILE A 301 -25.74 4.51 -19.89
CA ILE A 301 -24.97 4.02 -21.04
C ILE A 301 -24.80 5.13 -22.08
N LYS A 302 -25.87 5.84 -22.44
CA LYS A 302 -25.83 6.95 -23.41
C LYS A 302 -24.85 8.04 -23.01
N LYS A 303 -24.81 8.41 -21.71
CA LYS A 303 -23.89 9.44 -21.20
C LYS A 303 -22.44 8.95 -21.14
N TRP A 304 -22.20 7.68 -20.77
CA TRP A 304 -20.86 7.09 -20.82
C TRP A 304 -20.35 6.93 -22.26
N ASP A 305 -21.18 6.52 -23.21
CA ASP A 305 -20.81 6.43 -24.63
C ASP A 305 -20.39 7.81 -25.18
N LYS A 306 -21.14 8.86 -24.83
CA LYS A 306 -20.80 10.24 -25.22
C LYS A 306 -19.49 10.72 -24.55
N SER A 307 -19.28 10.37 -23.29
CA SER A 307 -18.01 10.65 -22.59
C SER A 307 -16.82 9.93 -23.24
N LEU A 308 -17.03 8.66 -23.62
CA LEU A 308 -16.05 7.83 -24.32
C LEU A 308 -15.67 8.43 -25.69
N GLU A 309 -16.64 8.97 -26.43
CA GLU A 309 -16.38 9.67 -27.69
C GLU A 309 -15.44 10.86 -27.50
N TYR A 310 -15.69 11.69 -26.48
CA TYR A 310 -14.82 12.83 -26.17
C TYR A 310 -13.43 12.40 -25.72
N TYR A 311 -13.29 11.35 -24.92
CA TYR A 311 -11.98 10.82 -24.56
C TYR A 311 -11.21 10.28 -25.76
N LYS A 312 -11.87 9.61 -26.72
CA LYS A 312 -11.23 9.16 -27.96
C LYS A 312 -10.80 10.34 -28.85
N LYS A 313 -11.57 11.43 -28.90
CA LYS A 313 -11.17 12.66 -29.60
C LYS A 313 -9.95 13.31 -28.93
N ALA A 314 -9.95 13.40 -27.61
CA ALA A 314 -8.80 13.86 -26.84
C ALA A 314 -7.55 12.98 -27.05
N GLU A 315 -7.72 11.65 -27.14
CA GLU A 315 -6.62 10.70 -27.37
C GLU A 315 -5.97 10.91 -28.75
N LYS A 316 -6.78 11.22 -29.79
CA LYS A 316 -6.25 11.55 -31.12
C LYS A 316 -5.36 12.79 -31.09
N ILE A 317 -5.78 13.83 -30.37
CA ILE A 317 -4.99 15.06 -30.22
C ILE A 317 -3.73 14.79 -29.40
N ALA A 318 -3.84 14.01 -28.33
CA ALA A 318 -2.67 13.62 -27.54
C ALA A 318 -1.61 12.86 -28.37
N LYS A 319 -2.06 11.99 -29.28
CA LYS A 319 -1.19 11.28 -30.24
C LYS A 319 -0.52 12.22 -31.23
N SER A 320 -1.20 13.25 -31.74
CA SER A 320 -0.58 14.25 -32.62
C SER A 320 0.39 15.18 -31.88
N MET A 321 0.26 15.29 -30.56
CA MET A 321 1.19 16.04 -29.70
C MET A 321 2.39 15.21 -29.21
N GLU A 322 2.46 13.91 -29.55
CA GLU A 322 3.47 12.95 -29.06
C GLU A 322 3.57 12.88 -27.52
N ASP A 323 2.48 13.20 -26.82
CA ASP A 323 2.44 13.20 -25.35
C ASP A 323 2.06 11.80 -24.82
N GLU A 324 3.06 10.93 -24.66
CA GLU A 324 2.89 9.56 -24.16
C GLU A 324 2.21 9.49 -22.78
N GLU A 325 2.39 10.50 -21.93
CA GLU A 325 1.78 10.54 -20.60
C GLU A 325 0.28 10.83 -20.68
N LEU A 326 -0.11 11.82 -21.48
CA LEU A 326 -1.50 12.14 -21.74
C LEU A 326 -2.22 10.97 -22.42
N ILE A 327 -1.58 10.31 -23.39
CA ILE A 327 -2.11 9.10 -24.05
C ILE A 327 -2.37 8.00 -23.02
N SER A 328 -1.40 7.71 -22.14
CA SER A 328 -1.59 6.69 -21.10
C SER A 328 -2.70 7.04 -20.10
N SER A 329 -2.82 8.31 -19.71
CA SER A 329 -3.87 8.80 -18.81
C SER A 329 -5.26 8.67 -19.43
N LEU A 330 -5.38 9.02 -20.71
CA LEU A 330 -6.60 8.89 -21.49
C LEU A 330 -7.00 7.42 -21.66
N ASN A 331 -6.04 6.54 -21.96
CA ASN A 331 -6.30 5.10 -22.09
C ASN A 331 -6.86 4.47 -20.81
N ASN A 332 -6.36 4.88 -19.64
CA ASN A 332 -6.90 4.42 -18.36
C ASN A 332 -8.34 4.88 -18.12
N LYS A 333 -8.65 6.15 -18.46
CA LYS A 333 -10.02 6.69 -18.37
C LYS A 333 -10.96 5.99 -19.34
N ILE A 334 -10.53 5.81 -20.59
CA ILE A 334 -11.27 5.06 -21.61
C ILE A 334 -11.59 3.66 -21.10
N LYS A 335 -10.60 2.94 -20.54
CA LYS A 335 -10.80 1.61 -19.98
C LYS A 335 -11.83 1.60 -18.86
N SER A 336 -11.78 2.57 -17.95
CA SER A 336 -12.77 2.69 -16.86
C SER A 336 -14.17 2.97 -17.37
N VAL A 337 -14.34 3.88 -18.34
CA VAL A 337 -15.65 4.18 -18.94
C VAL A 337 -16.20 2.96 -19.69
N VAL A 338 -15.36 2.24 -20.43
CA VAL A 338 -15.75 0.99 -21.11
C VAL A 338 -16.21 -0.08 -20.11
N HIS A 339 -15.52 -0.21 -18.98
CA HIS A 339 -15.93 -1.15 -17.93
C HIS A 339 -17.29 -0.80 -17.36
N ASN A 340 -17.53 0.48 -17.04
CA ASN A 340 -18.84 0.94 -16.55
C ASN A 340 -19.97 0.68 -17.56
N ILE A 341 -19.73 0.91 -18.86
CA ILE A 341 -20.69 0.60 -19.92
C ILE A 341 -20.98 -0.90 -19.96
N LEU A 342 -19.96 -1.74 -19.82
CA LEU A 342 -20.11 -3.19 -19.79
C LEU A 342 -20.98 -3.62 -18.60
N ASP A 343 -20.69 -3.09 -17.42
CA ASP A 343 -21.43 -3.40 -16.19
C ASP A 343 -22.91 -3.00 -16.30
N ALA A 344 -23.21 -1.82 -16.86
CA ALA A 344 -24.60 -1.42 -17.10
C ALA A 344 -25.30 -2.28 -18.15
N LYS A 345 -24.60 -2.72 -19.20
CA LYS A 345 -25.17 -3.64 -20.19
C LYS A 345 -25.44 -5.02 -19.58
N ILE A 346 -24.54 -5.52 -18.73
CA ILE A 346 -24.71 -6.78 -18.00
C ILE A 346 -25.94 -6.68 -17.10
N LYS A 347 -26.06 -5.61 -16.32
CA LYS A 347 -27.21 -5.38 -15.44
C LYS A 347 -28.52 -5.32 -16.23
N LEU A 348 -28.54 -4.61 -17.36
CA LEU A 348 -29.71 -4.51 -18.24
C LEU A 348 -30.13 -5.89 -18.81
N VAL A 349 -29.18 -6.75 -19.15
CA VAL A 349 -29.45 -8.12 -19.58
C VAL A 349 -29.96 -8.99 -18.43
N SER A 350 -29.35 -8.86 -17.24
CA SER A 350 -29.78 -9.57 -16.02
C SER A 350 -31.24 -9.26 -15.69
N ASP A 351 -31.61 -7.98 -15.64
CA ASP A 351 -32.99 -7.53 -15.34
C ASP A 351 -34.00 -8.09 -16.36
N LYS A 352 -33.62 -8.20 -17.64
CA LYS A 352 -34.47 -8.81 -18.68
C LYS A 352 -34.65 -10.31 -18.50
N ILE A 353 -33.60 -11.03 -18.11
CA ILE A 353 -33.65 -12.49 -17.89
C ILE A 353 -34.51 -12.81 -16.66
N GLU A 354 -34.35 -12.05 -15.57
CA GLU A 354 -35.15 -12.22 -14.36
C GLU A 354 -36.64 -11.95 -14.62
N GLY A 355 -36.97 -10.91 -15.40
CA GLY A 355 -38.34 -10.65 -15.82
C GLY A 355 -38.97 -11.80 -16.62
N ILE A 356 -38.22 -12.42 -17.54
CA ILE A 356 -38.69 -13.58 -18.33
C ILE A 356 -38.88 -14.83 -17.45
N GLY A 357 -38.01 -15.03 -16.45
CA GLY A 357 -38.13 -16.12 -15.49
C GLY A 357 -39.37 -16.01 -14.61
N TYR A 358 -39.70 -14.79 -14.19
CA TYR A 358 -40.91 -14.48 -13.42
C TYR A 358 -42.19 -14.72 -14.26
N ASP A 359 -42.21 -14.28 -15.52
CA ASP A 359 -43.34 -14.50 -16.42
C ASP A 359 -43.58 -15.99 -16.71
N LYS A 360 -42.53 -16.79 -16.93
CA LYS A 360 -42.67 -18.25 -17.11
C LYS A 360 -43.21 -18.94 -15.85
N GLY A 361 -42.72 -18.58 -14.66
CA GLY A 361 -43.18 -19.14 -13.39
C GLY A 361 -44.63 -18.78 -13.02
N ASN A 362 -45.15 -17.66 -13.55
CA ASN A 362 -46.55 -17.26 -13.39
C ASN A 362 -47.46 -17.95 -14.42
N ILE A 363 -46.99 -18.16 -15.66
CA ILE A 363 -47.72 -18.91 -16.68
C ILE A 363 -47.88 -20.39 -16.29
N GLU A 364 -46.86 -21.00 -15.67
CA GLU A 364 -46.95 -22.38 -15.17
C GLU A 364 -47.86 -22.50 -13.93
N ARG A 365 -47.87 -21.50 -13.03
CA ARG A 365 -48.80 -21.47 -11.88
C ARG A 365 -50.27 -21.28 -12.30
N ASN A 366 -50.55 -20.49 -13.33
CA ASN A 366 -51.91 -20.28 -13.83
C ASN A 366 -52.45 -21.41 -14.73
N LYS A 367 -51.66 -22.46 -15.01
CA LYS A 367 -52.12 -23.68 -15.68
C LYS A 367 -52.45 -24.84 -14.72
N CYS A 368 -52.19 -24.68 -13.42
CA CYS A 368 -52.50 -25.67 -12.37
C CYS A 368 -53.74 -25.30 -11.52
N HIS A 369 -54.52 -24.31 -11.95
CA HIS A 369 -55.90 -24.06 -11.52
C HIS A 369 -56.81 -24.15 -12.74
#